data_AF-A0A1I0WPN9-F1
#
_entry.id   AF-A0A1I0WPN9-F1
#
_cell.length_a   1.000
_cell.length_b   1.000
_cell.length_c   1.000
_cell.angle_alpha   90.00
_cell.angle_beta   90.00
_cell.angle_gamma   90.00
#
_symmetry.space_group_name_H-M   'P 1'
#
loop_
_entity.id
_entity.type
_entity.pdbx_description
1 polymer ?
#
loop_
_entity_poly.entity_id
_entity_poly.type
_entity_poly.pdbx_seq_one_letter_code
_entity_poly.pdbx_strand_id
1 'polypeptide(L)'
;MERLRERMENVNRTLTAFHELVVNDPSTIERDAAIQRFKFSFEACWKTGKQFSFDIEGLDIGSSKGVIHSSREVCVLSEEESILGL
;
A
#
# COMPACT_ATOMS: atom_id res chain seq x y z
N MET A 1 -17.88 -2.58 2.68
CA MET A 1 -17.70 -1.31 1.94
C MET A 1 -17.30 -0.11 2.80
N GLU A 2 -17.99 0.23 3.90
CA GLU A 2 -17.62 1.38 4.76
C GLU A 2 -16.19 1.28 5.28
N ARG A 3 -15.82 0.13 5.85
CA ARG A 3 -14.44 -0.18 6.27
C ARG A 3 -13.39 -0.06 5.15
N LEU A 4 -13.75 -0.44 3.92
CA LEU A 4 -12.84 -0.34 2.78
C LEU A 4 -12.60 1.14 2.42
N ARG A 5 -13.65 1.97 2.45
CA ARG A 5 -13.54 3.42 2.25
C ARG A 5 -12.67 4.08 3.33
N GLU A 6 -12.88 3.75 4.60
CA GLU A 6 -12.05 4.26 5.70
C GLU A 6 -10.57 3.89 5.51
N ARG A 7 -10.30 2.65 5.07
CA ARG A 7 -8.94 2.21 4.76
C ARG A 7 -8.34 3.00 3.59
N MET A 8 -9.10 3.27 2.53
CA MET A 8 -8.63 4.09 1.41
C MET A 8 -8.34 5.53 1.85
N GLU A 9 -9.17 6.14 2.70
CA GLU A 9 -8.88 7.45 3.29
C GLU A 9 -7.58 7.42 4.11
N ASN A 10 -7.38 6.38 4.91
CA ASN A 10 -6.16 6.21 5.69
C ASN A 10 -4.92 6.04 4.80
N VAL A 11 -5.02 5.26 3.72
CA VAL A 11 -3.95 5.11 2.73
C VAL A 11 -3.56 6.49 2.16
N ASN A 12 -4.54 7.29 1.73
CA ASN A 12 -4.27 8.64 1.22
C ASN A 12 -3.56 9.51 2.25
N ARG A 13 -4.02 9.54 3.51
CA ARG A 13 -3.34 10.29 4.59
C ARG A 13 -1.91 9.82 4.80
N THR A 14 -1.68 8.51 4.82
CA THR A 14 -0.35 7.93 5.09
C THR A 14 0.61 8.19 3.92
N LEU A 15 0.11 8.12 2.68
CA LEU A 15 0.88 8.46 1.49
C LEU A 15 1.23 9.95 1.43
N THR A 16 0.29 10.85 1.75
CA THR A 16 0.59 12.29 1.84
C THR A 16 1.70 12.55 2.84
N ALA A 17 1.59 11.99 4.04
CA ALA A 17 2.64 12.12 5.06
C ALA A 17 3.99 11.54 4.58
N PHE A 18 4.01 10.43 3.85
CA PHE A 18 5.26 9.93 3.28
C PHE A 18 5.88 10.92 2.28
N HIS A 19 5.10 11.46 1.36
CA HIS A 19 5.59 12.41 0.35
C HIS A 19 6.17 13.70 0.95
N GLU A 20 5.64 14.17 2.10
CA GLU A 20 6.19 15.32 2.82
C GLU A 20 7.66 15.14 3.27
N LEU A 21 8.13 13.89 3.42
CA LEU A 21 9.51 13.58 3.82
C LEU A 21 10.43 13.28 2.62
N VAL A 22 9.90 13.23 1.41
CA VAL A 22 10.70 13.01 0.20
C VAL A 22 11.30 14.35 -0.22
N VAL A 23 12.46 14.65 0.35
CA VAL A 23 13.22 15.89 0.10
C VAL A 23 14.58 15.59 -0.54
N ASN A 24 15.17 16.58 -1.20
CA ASN A 24 16.55 16.49 -1.69
C ASN A 24 17.53 16.60 -0.52
N ASP A 25 18.61 15.81 -0.55
CA ASP A 25 19.67 15.78 0.47
C ASP A 25 19.16 15.65 1.92
N PRO A 26 18.39 14.58 2.25
CA PRO A 26 17.86 14.39 3.59
C PRO A 26 18.98 14.11 4.60
N SER A 27 18.86 14.68 5.79
CA SER A 27 19.62 14.27 6.96
C SER A 27 19.35 12.80 7.31
N THR A 28 20.19 12.21 8.15
CA THR A 28 20.01 10.83 8.61
C THR A 28 18.64 10.63 9.28
N ILE A 29 18.19 11.61 10.07
CA ILE A 29 16.89 11.55 10.77
C ILE A 29 15.72 11.62 9.78
N GLU A 30 15.79 12.52 8.80
CA GLU A 30 14.74 12.64 7.78
C GLU A 30 14.66 11.38 6.91
N ARG A 31 15.81 10.80 6.57
CA ARG A 31 15.88 9.53 5.83
C ARG A 31 15.24 8.39 6.61
N ASP A 32 15.57 8.26 7.91
CA ASP A 32 15.00 7.21 8.76
C ASP A 32 13.49 7.39 8.92
N ALA A 33 13.03 8.64 9.09
CA ALA A 33 11.61 8.97 9.14
C ALA A 33 10.90 8.65 7.82
N ALA A 34 11.51 8.94 6.67
CA ALA A 34 10.98 8.59 5.34
C ALA A 34 10.87 7.06 5.17
N ILE A 35 11.90 6.30 5.55
CA ILE A 35 11.87 4.83 5.52
C ILE A 35 10.74 4.29 6.40
N GLN A 36 10.54 4.87 7.59
CA GLN A 36 9.46 4.45 8.48
C GLN A 36 8.07 4.79 7.92
N ARG A 37 7.87 6.00 7.36
CA ARG A 37 6.62 6.39 6.71
C ARG A 37 6.34 5.55 5.46
N PHE A 38 7.36 5.17 4.70
CA PHE A 38 7.25 4.23 3.59
C PHE A 38 6.74 2.85 4.05
N LYS A 39 7.31 2.29 5.13
CA LYS A 39 6.86 1.00 5.67
C LYS A 39 5.38 1.05 6.07
N PHE A 40 4.96 2.13 6.72
CA PHE A 40 3.56 2.31 7.11
C PHE A 40 2.62 2.52 5.91
N SER A 41 3.03 3.30 4.91
CA SER A 41 2.21 3.52 3.71
C SER A 41 2.08 2.23 2.90
N PHE A 42 3.17 1.49 2.70
CA PHE A 42 3.15 0.16 2.09
C PHE A 42 2.20 -0.78 2.84
N GLU A 43 2.30 -0.81 4.18
CA GLU A 43 1.42 -1.64 5.01
C GLU A 43 -0.07 -1.29 4.87
N ALA A 44 -0.37 0.01 4.85
CA ALA A 44 -1.74 0.49 4.63
C ALA A 44 -2.25 0.07 3.24
N CYS A 45 -1.44 0.20 2.19
CA CYS A 45 -1.80 -0.18 0.83
C CYS A 45 -2.12 -1.69 0.72
N TRP A 46 -1.20 -2.57 1.12
CA TRP A 46 -1.42 -4.02 0.92
C TRP A 46 -2.53 -4.56 1.84
N LYS A 47 -2.74 -4.00 3.03
CA LYS A 47 -3.89 -4.36 3.88
C LYS A 47 -5.22 -3.89 3.31
N THR A 48 -5.22 -2.80 2.55
CA THR A 48 -6.40 -2.32 1.81
C THR A 48 -6.69 -3.25 0.64
N GLY A 49 -5.66 -3.65 -0.11
CA GLY A 49 -5.77 -4.69 -1.15
C GLY A 49 -6.30 -6.01 -0.59
N LYS A 50 -5.78 -6.47 0.55
CA LYS A 50 -6.31 -7.66 1.26
C LYS A 50 -7.81 -7.53 1.55
N GLN A 51 -8.24 -6.38 2.08
CA GLN A 51 -9.65 -6.15 2.39
C GLN A 51 -10.51 -6.14 1.12
N PHE A 52 -10.03 -5.54 0.03
CA PHE A 52 -10.70 -5.55 -1.26
C PHE A 52 -10.84 -6.98 -1.80
N SER A 53 -9.75 -7.77 -1.83
CA SER A 53 -9.78 -9.17 -2.27
C SER A 53 -10.74 -10.01 -1.44
N PHE A 54 -10.84 -9.74 -0.13
CA PHE A 54 -11.79 -10.45 0.73
C PHE A 54 -13.25 -10.02 0.49
N ASP A 55 -13.52 -8.71 0.46
CA ASP A 55 -14.87 -8.15 0.36
C ASP A 55 -15.52 -8.38 -1.01
N ILE A 56 -14.72 -8.33 -2.09
CA ILE A 56 -15.22 -8.35 -3.47
C ILE A 56 -15.02 -9.73 -4.12
N GLU A 57 -13.84 -10.32 -3.95
CA GLU A 57 -13.45 -11.57 -4.62
C GLU A 57 -13.62 -12.81 -3.72
N GLY A 58 -13.88 -12.62 -2.41
CA GLY A 58 -13.98 -13.70 -1.44
C GLY A 58 -12.64 -14.40 -1.12
N LEU A 59 -11.51 -13.75 -1.43
CA LEU A 59 -10.16 -14.31 -1.27
C LEU A 59 -9.52 -13.85 0.04
N ASP A 60 -9.20 -14.79 0.95
CA ASP A 60 -8.42 -14.49 2.17
C ASP A 60 -6.92 -14.71 1.93
N ILE A 61 -6.23 -13.62 1.63
CA ILE A 61 -4.80 -13.64 1.31
C ILE A 61 -3.97 -13.22 2.52
N GLY A 62 -2.97 -14.02 2.89
CA GLY A 62 -2.20 -13.85 4.12
C GLY A 62 -0.92 -13.01 4.02
N SER A 63 -0.51 -12.55 2.83
CA SER A 63 0.77 -11.85 2.65
C SER A 63 0.66 -10.69 1.66
N SER A 64 1.51 -9.68 1.82
CA SER A 64 1.59 -8.53 0.90
C SER A 64 1.90 -8.97 -0.54
N LYS A 65 2.88 -9.86 -0.71
CA LYS A 65 3.23 -10.45 -2.00
C LYS A 65 2.05 -11.18 -2.64
N GLY A 66 1.32 -11.97 -1.86
CA GLY A 66 0.11 -12.64 -2.36
C GLY A 66 -0.96 -11.66 -2.81
N VAL A 67 -1.15 -10.56 -2.06
CA VAL A 67 -2.12 -9.52 -2.42
C VAL A 67 -1.73 -8.86 -3.74
N ILE A 68 -0.46 -8.51 -3.96
CA ILE A 68 0.00 -7.91 -5.21
C ILE A 68 -0.21 -8.86 -6.40
N HIS A 69 0.15 -10.13 -6.23
CA HIS A 69 -0.10 -11.15 -7.26
C HIS A 69 -1.58 -11.29 -7.60
N SER A 70 -2.44 -11.43 -6.58
CA SER A 70 -3.89 -11.56 -6.80
C SER A 70 -4.49 -10.28 -7.42
N SER A 71 -4.04 -9.10 -7.00
CA SER A 71 -4.46 -7.83 -7.61
C SER A 71 -4.17 -7.77 -9.11
N ARG A 72 -3.09 -8.40 -9.59
CA ARG A 72 -2.84 -8.56 -11.03
C ARG A 72 -3.87 -9.45 -11.70
N GLU A 73 -4.17 -10.60 -11.08
CA GLU A 73 -5.12 -11.59 -11.61
C GLU A 73 -6.53 -11.04 -11.76
N VAL A 74 -6.94 -10.14 -10.85
CA VAL A 74 -8.23 -9.44 -10.89
C VAL A 74 -8.16 -8.07 -11.59
N CYS A 75 -7.07 -7.79 -12.32
CA CYS A 75 -6.87 -6.57 -13.11
C CYS A 75 -6.96 -5.24 -12.32
N VAL A 76 -6.71 -5.28 -11.00
CA VAL A 76 -6.54 -4.08 -10.17
C VAL A 76 -5.18 -3.44 -10.38
N LEU A 77 -4.15 -4.26 -10.63
CA LEU A 77 -2.80 -3.80 -10.98
C LEU A 77 -2.42 -4.31 -12.37
N SER A 78 -1.70 -3.48 -13.13
CA SER A 78 -1.02 -3.93 -14.35
C SER A 78 0.14 -4.87 -14.03
N GLU A 79 0.73 -5.49 -15.04
CA GLU A 79 1.95 -6.27 -14.87
C GLU A 79 3.12 -5.40 -14.38
N GLU A 80 3.28 -4.21 -14.97
CA GLU A 80 4.33 -3.26 -14.58
C GLU A 80 4.15 -2.81 -13.12
N GLU A 81 2.93 -2.45 -12.73
CA GLU A 81 2.63 -2.05 -11.35
C GLU A 81 2.84 -3.20 -10.36
N SER A 82 2.53 -4.43 -10.77
CA SER A 82 2.75 -5.62 -9.95
C SER A 82 4.23 -5.91 -9.77
N ILE A 83 5.06 -5.70 -10.79
CA ILE A 83 6.52 -5.84 -10.70
C ILE A 83 7.10 -4.79 -9.75
N LEU A 84 6.61 -3.55 -9.81
CA LEU A 84 7.05 -2.47 -8.91
C LEU A 84 6.65 -2.70 -7.44
N GLY A 85 5.56 -3.43 -7.20
CA GLY A 85 5.07 -3.72 -5.86
C GLY A 85 5.82 -4.85 -5.12
N LEU A 86 6.56 -5.69 -5.86
CA LEU A 86 7.25 -6.90 -5.35
C LEU A 86 8.67 -6.60 -4.84
#